data_AF-A0A7S1SZS5-F1
#
_entry.id   AF-A0A7S1SZS5-F1
#
_cell.length_a   1.000
_cell.length_b   1.000
_cell.length_c   1.000
_cell.angle_alpha   90.00
_cell.angle_beta   90.00
_cell.angle_gamma   90.00
#
_symmetry.space_group_name_H-M   'P 1'
#
loop_
_entity.id
_entity.type
_entity.pdbx_description
1 polymer ?
#
loop_
_entity_poly.entity_id
_entity_poly.type
_entity_poly.pdbx_seq_one_letter_code
_entity_poly.pdbx_strand_id
1 'polypeptide(L)'
;METRVYKSAQVRGMCHMVSGILSKAAGALGLVDRLQTVDGFISVDDSILWEVQHFDTANYDGKEEHARGIVTAQALLRRLLGGRSYQCIGELVLPP
;
A
#
# COMPACT_ATOMS: atom_id res chain seq x y z
N MET A 1 11.57 15.43 -20.42
CA MET A 1 10.09 15.25 -20.40
C MET A 1 9.65 14.28 -19.30
N GLU A 2 10.44 13.25 -18.98
CA GLU A 2 10.13 12.19 -18.00
C GLU A 2 9.88 12.67 -16.56
N THR A 3 10.57 13.72 -16.09
CA THR A 3 10.50 14.14 -14.68
C THR A 3 9.15 14.73 -14.24
N ARG A 4 8.33 15.27 -15.16
CA ARG A 4 7.05 15.90 -14.80
C ARG A 4 5.95 14.88 -14.48
N VAL A 5 6.02 13.67 -15.06
CA VAL A 5 4.97 12.65 -14.89
C VAL A 5 5.19 11.88 -13.60
N TYR A 6 6.41 11.35 -13.39
CA TYR A 6 6.74 10.52 -12.22
C TYR A 6 6.77 11.31 -10.90
N LYS A 7 7.05 12.62 -10.94
CA LYS A 7 7.13 13.46 -9.74
C LYS A 7 5.87 14.31 -9.51
N SER A 8 4.77 14.06 -10.19
CA SER A 8 3.54 14.82 -9.92
C SER A 8 3.10 14.61 -8.46
N ALA A 9 2.64 15.68 -7.81
CA ALA A 9 2.20 15.62 -6.41
C ALA A 9 1.08 14.58 -6.20
N GLN A 10 0.21 14.42 -7.21
CA GLN A 10 -0.85 13.41 -7.25
C GLN A 10 -0.27 11.99 -7.21
N VAL A 11 0.68 11.67 -8.09
CA VAL A 11 1.33 10.35 -8.15
C VAL A 11 2.05 10.06 -6.83
N ARG A 12 2.81 11.03 -6.29
CA ARG A 12 3.46 10.88 -4.96
C ARG A 12 2.44 10.59 -3.87
N GLY A 13 1.32 11.31 -3.84
CA GLY A 13 0.24 11.09 -2.87
C GLY A 13 -0.36 9.67 -2.96
N MET A 14 -0.57 9.16 -4.18
CA MET A 14 -1.01 7.80 -4.41
C MET A 14 0.04 6.77 -3.97
N CYS A 15 1.31 6.96 -4.30
CA CYS A 15 2.41 6.10 -3.85
C CYS A 15 2.47 6.02 -2.31
N HIS A 16 2.35 7.15 -1.61
CA HIS A 16 2.30 7.15 -0.15
C HIS A 16 1.13 6.36 0.41
N MET A 17 -0.05 6.44 -0.22
CA MET A 17 -1.20 5.63 0.18
C MET A 17 -0.95 4.14 -0.03
N VAL A 18 -0.39 3.76 -1.19
CA VAL A 18 -0.03 2.37 -1.49
C VAL A 18 0.97 1.83 -0.46
N SER A 19 2.04 2.58 -0.16
CA SER A 19 2.99 2.19 0.90
C SER A 19 2.30 2.04 2.25
N GLY A 20 1.40 2.96 2.62
CA GLY A 20 0.63 2.86 3.86
C GLY A 20 -0.30 1.64 3.92
N ILE A 21 -0.91 1.26 2.80
CA ILE A 21 -1.72 0.03 2.67
C ILE A 21 -0.85 -1.20 2.90
N LEU A 22 0.28 -1.29 2.21
CA LEU A 22 1.19 -2.44 2.30
C LEU A 22 1.79 -2.58 3.71
N SER A 23 2.23 -1.48 4.33
CA SER A 23 2.76 -1.51 5.70
C SER A 23 1.74 -2.01 6.72
N LYS A 24 0.44 -1.72 6.53
CA LYS A 24 -0.62 -2.19 7.42
C LYS A 24 -1.03 -3.64 7.15
N ALA A 25 -0.93 -4.08 5.91
CA ALA A 25 -1.22 -5.46 5.51
C ALA A 25 -0.05 -6.42 5.75
N ALA A 26 1.17 -5.90 5.96
CA ALA A 26 2.40 -6.68 5.98
C ALA A 26 2.38 -7.89 6.92
N GLY A 27 1.85 -7.72 8.14
CA GLY A 27 1.77 -8.80 9.12
C GLY A 27 0.72 -9.87 8.79
N ALA A 28 -0.38 -9.49 8.13
CA ALA A 28 -1.43 -10.44 7.73
C ALA A 28 -1.03 -11.23 6.48
N LEU A 29 -0.32 -10.59 5.54
CA LEU A 29 0.15 -11.19 4.28
C LEU A 29 1.52 -11.88 4.41
N GLY A 30 2.16 -11.85 5.58
CA GLY A 30 3.50 -12.39 5.77
C GLY A 30 4.55 -11.75 4.86
N LEU A 31 4.40 -10.45 4.53
CA LEU A 31 5.26 -9.78 3.53
C LEU A 31 6.74 -9.80 3.95
N VAL A 32 7.02 -9.60 5.23
CA VAL A 32 8.39 -9.60 5.75
C VAL A 32 9.04 -10.96 5.53
N ASP A 33 8.30 -12.05 5.73
CA ASP A 33 8.81 -13.41 5.57
C ASP A 33 8.99 -13.77 4.09
N ARG A 34 8.06 -13.34 3.22
CA ARG A 34 8.19 -13.49 1.75
C ARG A 34 9.49 -12.84 1.24
N LEU A 35 9.83 -11.66 1.74
CA LEU A 35 11.03 -10.92 1.32
C LEU A 35 12.35 -11.54 1.82
N GLN A 36 12.32 -12.51 2.74
CA GLN A 36 13.53 -13.19 3.23
C GLN A 36 14.02 -14.29 2.28
N THR A 37 13.23 -14.67 1.28
CA THR A 37 13.57 -15.73 0.31
C THR A 37 13.55 -15.19 -1.12
N VAL A 38 14.39 -15.75 -1.99
CA VAL A 38 14.41 -15.36 -3.41
C VAL A 38 13.06 -15.66 -4.07
N ASP A 39 12.51 -16.85 -3.82
CA ASP A 39 11.21 -17.27 -4.38
C ASP A 39 10.07 -16.39 -3.87
N GLY A 40 10.07 -16.08 -2.57
CA GLY A 40 9.09 -15.19 -1.97
C GLY A 40 9.20 -13.76 -2.53
N PHE A 41 10.41 -13.24 -2.72
CA PHE A 41 10.63 -11.92 -3.34
C PHE A 41 10.10 -11.87 -4.78
N ILE A 42 10.39 -12.90 -5.59
CA ILE A 42 9.91 -13.00 -6.98
C ILE A 42 8.38 -13.06 -7.04
N SER A 43 7.73 -13.65 -6.02
CA SER A 43 6.27 -13.75 -5.96
C SER A 43 5.55 -12.43 -5.63
N VAL A 44 6.26 -11.38 -5.21
CA VAL A 44 5.65 -10.10 -4.83
C VAL A 44 5.64 -9.17 -6.04
N ASP A 45 4.45 -8.95 -6.59
CA ASP A 45 4.19 -8.01 -7.68
C ASP A 45 2.95 -7.14 -7.39
N ASP A 46 2.46 -6.41 -8.39
CA ASP A 46 1.30 -5.52 -8.24
C ASP A 46 0.01 -6.26 -7.83
N SER A 47 -0.07 -7.60 -8.02
CA SER A 47 -1.19 -8.41 -7.53
C SER A 47 -1.29 -8.43 -6.01
N ILE A 48 -0.28 -7.97 -5.28
CA ILE A 48 -0.36 -7.84 -3.82
C ILE A 48 -1.51 -6.93 -3.37
N LEU A 49 -1.90 -5.94 -4.19
CA LEU A 49 -3.07 -5.11 -3.90
C LEU A 49 -4.37 -5.90 -4.01
N TRP A 50 -4.43 -6.86 -4.94
CA TRP A 50 -5.54 -7.80 -5.04
C TRP A 50 -5.60 -8.73 -3.82
N GLU A 51 -4.44 -9.23 -3.36
CA GLU A 51 -4.32 -10.02 -2.13
C GLU A 51 -4.84 -9.23 -0.92
N VAL A 52 -4.47 -7.95 -0.77
CA VAL A 52 -5.01 -7.08 0.29
C VAL A 52 -6.54 -7.00 0.22
N GLN A 53 -7.09 -6.76 -0.96
CA GLN A 53 -8.52 -6.56 -1.16
C GLN A 53 -9.35 -7.80 -0.81
N HIS A 54 -8.83 -8.99 -1.13
CA HIS A 54 -9.56 -10.26 -1.01
C HIS A 54 -9.11 -11.12 0.18
N PHE A 55 -8.25 -10.58 1.03
CA PHE A 55 -7.84 -11.26 2.25
C PHE A 55 -9.06 -11.57 3.14
N ASP A 56 -9.20 -12.84 3.53
CA ASP A 56 -10.28 -13.30 4.39
C ASP A 56 -10.03 -12.90 5.85
N THR A 57 -10.48 -11.69 6.19
CA THR A 57 -10.36 -11.17 7.55
C THR A 57 -11.31 -11.83 8.53
N ALA A 58 -12.40 -12.45 8.06
CA ALA A 58 -13.42 -13.05 8.92
C ALA A 58 -12.93 -14.36 9.55
N ASN A 59 -12.08 -15.10 8.83
CA ASN A 59 -11.51 -16.36 9.26
C ASN A 59 -10.02 -16.27 9.62
N TYR A 60 -9.45 -15.07 9.75
CA TYR A 60 -8.06 -14.90 10.13
C TYR A 60 -7.85 -15.21 11.62
N ASP A 61 -7.14 -16.30 11.88
CA ASP A 61 -6.82 -16.82 13.23
C ASP A 61 -5.60 -16.16 13.88
N GLY A 62 -4.89 -15.30 13.14
CA GLY A 62 -3.67 -14.64 13.59
C GLY A 62 -3.88 -13.56 14.65
N LYS A 63 -2.78 -12.90 15.04
CA LYS A 63 -2.79 -11.85 16.08
C LYS A 63 -3.81 -10.75 15.75
N GLU A 64 -4.61 -10.37 16.74
CA GLU A 64 -5.69 -9.37 16.61
C GLU A 64 -5.20 -8.05 15.99
N GLU A 65 -3.97 -7.63 16.31
CA GLU A 65 -3.33 -6.44 15.75
C GLU A 65 -3.16 -6.53 14.22
N HIS A 66 -2.77 -7.69 13.69
CA HIS A 66 -2.60 -7.90 12.25
C HIS A 66 -3.97 -7.92 11.54
N ALA A 67 -4.99 -8.51 12.18
CA ALA A 67 -6.37 -8.48 11.70
C ALA A 67 -6.89 -7.04 11.55
N ARG A 68 -6.65 -6.20 12.56
CA ARG A 68 -6.98 -4.76 12.49
C ARG A 68 -6.20 -4.03 11.40
N GLY A 69 -4.92 -4.40 11.22
CA GLY A 69 -4.04 -3.86 10.18
C GLY A 69 -4.61 -4.08 8.77
N ILE A 70 -4.97 -5.32 8.43
CA ILE A 70 -5.50 -5.65 7.10
C ILE A 70 -6.87 -5.03 6.82
N VAL A 71 -7.77 -4.95 7.81
CA VAL A 71 -9.06 -4.24 7.66
C VAL A 71 -8.83 -2.76 7.35
N THR A 72 -7.87 -2.14 8.02
CA THR A 72 -7.48 -0.74 7.75
C THR A 72 -6.89 -0.59 6.35
N ALA A 73 -6.04 -1.53 5.93
CA ALA A 73 -5.46 -1.56 4.58
C ALA A 73 -6.55 -1.66 3.50
N GLN A 74 -7.53 -2.55 3.68
CA GLN A 74 -8.69 -2.68 2.78
C GLN A 74 -9.54 -1.40 2.69
N ALA A 75 -9.74 -0.71 3.82
CA ALA A 75 -10.46 0.57 3.83
C ALA A 75 -9.71 1.66 3.05
N LEU A 76 -8.39 1.77 3.23
CA LEU A 76 -7.55 2.71 2.49
C LEU A 76 -7.51 2.38 1.00
N LEU A 77 -7.42 1.10 0.63
CA LEU A 77 -7.43 0.66 -0.77
C LEU A 77 -8.75 1.01 -1.45
N ARG A 78 -9.90 0.79 -0.79
CA ARG A 78 -11.22 1.21 -1.31
C ARG A 78 -11.32 2.73 -1.51
N ARG A 79 -10.66 3.53 -0.68
CA ARG A 79 -10.59 4.99 -0.87
C ARG A 79 -9.75 5.34 -2.10
N LEU A 80 -8.58 4.72 -2.24
CA LEU A 80 -7.67 4.94 -3.37
C LEU A 80 -8.36 4.58 -4.70
N LEU A 81 -8.98 3.40 -4.78
CA LEU A 81 -9.71 2.95 -5.97
C LEU A 81 -10.93 3.83 -6.29
N GLY A 82 -11.54 4.45 -5.27
CA GLY A 82 -12.60 5.44 -5.43
C GLY A 82 -12.12 6.84 -5.80
N GLY A 83 -10.86 7.03 -6.20
CA GLY A 83 -10.30 8.33 -6.58
C GLY A 83 -10.06 9.30 -5.42
N ARG A 84 -10.18 8.84 -4.17
CA ARG A 84 -10.01 9.66 -2.96
C ARG A 84 -8.60 9.53 -2.41
N SER A 85 -7.64 10.07 -3.16
CA SER A 85 -6.24 10.15 -2.73
C SER A 85 -5.96 11.34 -1.81
N TYR A 86 -4.78 11.40 -1.21
CA TYR A 86 -4.31 12.62 -0.55
C TYR A 86 -4.27 13.79 -1.54
N GLN A 87 -4.73 14.96 -1.08
CA GLN A 87 -4.73 16.18 -1.86
C GLN A 87 -3.46 16.98 -1.57
N CYS A 88 -2.79 17.45 -2.63
CA CYS A 88 -1.69 18.38 -2.47
C CYS A 88 -2.23 19.75 -2.00
N ILE A 89 -1.70 20.25 -0.89
CA ILE A 89 -2.10 21.56 -0.32
C ILE A 89 -1.18 22.71 -0.75
N GLY A 90 -0.06 22.40 -1.41
CA GLY A 90 0.93 23.37 -1.87
C GLY A 90 2.30 22.72 -2.10
N GLU A 91 3.15 23.35 -2.91
CA GLU A 91 4.53 22.92 -3.13
C GLU A 91 5.44 24.13 -2.95
N LEU A 92 6.45 24.01 -2.07
CA LEU A 92 7.48 25.02 -1.88
C LEU A 92 8.73 24.58 -2.63
N VAL A 93 9.20 25.40 -3.56
CA VAL A 93 10.44 25.17 -4.29
C VAL A 93 11.53 26.03 -3.66
N LEU A 94 12.51 25.39 -3.03
CA LEU A 94 13.70 26.07 -2.52
C LEU A 94 14.74 26.19 -3.64
N PRO A 95 15.47 27.33 -3.74
CA PRO A 95 16.66 27.39 -4.59
C PRO A 95 17.70 26.37 -4.12
N PRO A 96 18.53 25.82 -5.04
CA PRO A 96 19.50 24.76 -4.73
C PRO A 96 20.54 25.18 -3.68
#